data_AF-B9SI92-F1
#
_entry.id   AF-B9SI92-F1
#
_cell.length_a   1.000
_cell.length_b   1.000
_cell.length_c   1.000
_cell.angle_alpha   90.00
_cell.angle_beta   90.00
_cell.angle_gamma   90.00
#
_symmetry.space_group_name_H-M   'P 1'
#
loop_
_entity.id
_entity.type
_entity.pdbx_description
1 polymer ?
#
loop_
_entity_poly.entity_id
_entity_poly.type
_entity_poly.pdbx_seq_one_letter_code
_entity_poly.pdbx_strand_id
1 'polypeptide(L)'
;MYKTKLQELCHQKTWSLPEYSTTKVGQDHNPIFHATVIVNGYSFSSSSPSKSSKLAQNNAAKLAFDHFSSVSLPPDVQQHLYKNLLQSYAQKRGLPLPMYSCERQGPPHASLFKCKVTIDGKSYECLDFFPTVSKAEHAAAKAALTSLAPDGAEEASLLFTS
;
A
#
# COMPACT_ATOMS: atom_id res chain seq x y z
N MET A 1 -1.75 -15.79 -11.90
CA MET A 1 -0.46 -15.31 -12.45
C MET A 1 -0.48 -13.79 -12.51
N TYR A 2 0.65 -13.11 -12.25
CA TYR A 2 0.72 -11.64 -12.22
C TYR A 2 0.63 -11.01 -13.62
N LYS A 3 0.92 -11.77 -14.68
CA LYS A 3 0.71 -11.32 -16.07
C LYS A 3 -0.74 -10.91 -16.35
N THR A 4 -1.69 -11.76 -15.95
CA THR A 4 -3.13 -11.49 -16.14
C THR A 4 -3.57 -10.30 -15.31
N LYS A 5 -3.16 -10.25 -14.02
CA LYS A 5 -3.45 -9.12 -13.13
C LYS A 5 -2.93 -7.78 -13.69
N LEU A 6 -1.70 -7.77 -14.21
CA LEU A 6 -1.11 -6.58 -14.82
C LEU A 6 -1.83 -6.18 -16.11
N GLN A 7 -2.23 -7.16 -16.92
CA GLN A 7 -3.02 -6.92 -18.12
C GLN A 7 -4.39 -6.31 -17.77
N GLU A 8 -5.13 -6.89 -16.83
CA GLU A 8 -6.40 -6.34 -16.33
C GLU A 8 -6.24 -4.91 -15.82
N LEU A 9 -5.18 -4.63 -15.06
CA LEU A 9 -4.88 -3.29 -14.56
C LEU A 9 -4.63 -2.29 -15.70
N CYS A 10 -3.92 -2.68 -16.76
CA CYS A 10 -3.74 -1.83 -17.93
C CYS A 10 -5.08 -1.52 -18.62
N HIS A 11 -5.97 -2.51 -18.76
CA HIS A 11 -7.30 -2.29 -19.32
C HIS A 11 -8.13 -1.33 -18.46
N GLN A 12 -8.15 -1.52 -17.13
CA GLN A 12 -8.87 -0.65 -16.18
C GLN A 12 -8.36 0.79 -16.22
N LYS A 13 -7.05 0.99 -16.39
CA LYS A 13 -6.41 2.30 -16.47
C LYS A 13 -6.37 2.87 -17.90
N THR A 14 -6.98 2.18 -18.87
CA THR A 14 -6.93 2.55 -20.30
C THR A 14 -5.49 2.77 -20.82
N TRP A 15 -4.54 1.98 -20.30
CA TRP A 15 -3.16 1.97 -20.76
C TRP A 15 -2.96 0.96 -21.89
N SER A 16 -1.90 1.16 -22.67
CA SER A 16 -1.44 0.18 -23.64
C SER A 16 -1.10 -1.15 -22.96
N LEU A 17 -1.23 -2.26 -23.71
CA LEU A 17 -0.89 -3.58 -23.21
C LEU A 17 0.57 -3.65 -22.74
N PRO A 18 0.86 -4.43 -21.68
CA PRO A 18 2.22 -4.59 -21.17
C PRO A 18 3.12 -5.29 -22.18
N GLU A 19 4.29 -4.71 -22.46
CA GLU A 19 5.28 -5.28 -23.36
C GLU A 19 6.30 -6.10 -22.58
N TYR A 20 6.53 -7.36 -22.96
CA TYR A 20 7.47 -8.25 -22.28
C TYR A 20 8.69 -8.55 -23.14
N SER A 21 9.86 -8.31 -22.59
CA SER A 21 11.13 -8.77 -23.16
C SER A 21 11.77 -9.82 -22.24
N THR A 22 12.41 -10.82 -22.82
CA THR A 22 13.11 -11.87 -22.07
C THR A 22 14.45 -12.17 -22.68
N THR A 23 15.48 -12.16 -21.86
CA THR A 23 16.85 -12.47 -22.25
C THR A 23 17.27 -13.77 -21.57
N LYS A 24 17.68 -14.76 -22.38
CA LYS A 24 18.34 -15.99 -21.91
C LYS A 24 19.85 -15.74 -21.93
N VAL A 25 20.49 -15.93 -20.78
CA VAL A 25 21.93 -15.79 -20.57
C VAL A 25 22.44 -17.09 -19.93
N GLY A 26 23.73 -17.40 -20.07
CA GLY A 26 24.35 -18.57 -19.45
C GLY A 26 24.41 -19.80 -20.35
N GLN A 27 25.06 -20.85 -19.84
CA GLN A 27 25.34 -22.09 -20.59
C GLN A 27 24.07 -22.93 -20.74
N ASP A 28 24.00 -23.81 -21.75
CA ASP A 28 22.79 -24.61 -22.00
C ASP A 28 22.41 -25.55 -20.84
N HIS A 29 23.38 -25.96 -20.03
CA HIS A 29 23.14 -26.74 -18.82
C HIS A 29 22.86 -25.90 -17.56
N ASN A 30 22.99 -24.57 -17.65
CA ASN A 30 22.65 -23.64 -16.58
C ASN A 30 22.09 -22.31 -17.13
N PRO A 31 20.91 -22.35 -17.77
CA PRO A 31 20.32 -21.16 -18.36
C PRO A 31 19.75 -20.24 -17.28
N ILE A 32 20.03 -18.95 -17.44
CA ILE A 32 19.53 -17.85 -16.62
C ILE A 32 18.60 -17.01 -17.48
N PHE A 33 17.41 -16.74 -16.98
CA PHE A 33 16.41 -15.91 -17.64
C PHE A 33 16.19 -14.62 -16.87
N HIS A 34 16.36 -13.51 -17.58
CA HIS A 34 15.98 -12.17 -17.15
C HIS A 34 14.77 -11.73 -17.94
N ALA A 35 13.77 -11.16 -17.29
CA ALA A 35 12.62 -10.56 -17.96
C ALA A 35 12.46 -9.11 -17.56
N THR A 36 12.04 -8.31 -18.54
CA THR A 36 11.65 -6.92 -18.37
C THR A 36 10.24 -6.76 -18.87
N VAL A 37 9.42 -6.00 -18.14
CA VAL A 37 8.09 -5.60 -18.58
C VAL A 37 8.02 -4.08 -18.66
N ILE A 38 7.45 -3.56 -19.74
CA ILE A 38 7.22 -2.13 -19.95
C ILE A 38 5.73 -1.86 -19.87
N VAL A 39 5.33 -0.94 -19.00
CA VAL A 39 3.94 -0.53 -18.81
C VAL A 39 3.88 0.98 -18.64
N ASN A 40 3.08 1.65 -19.47
CA ASN A 40 2.89 3.09 -19.43
C ASN A 40 4.23 3.88 -19.43
N GLY A 41 5.23 3.39 -20.18
CA GLY A 41 6.57 3.98 -20.27
C GLY A 41 7.55 3.62 -19.14
N TYR A 42 7.12 2.89 -18.10
CA TYR A 42 8.00 2.42 -17.03
C TYR A 42 8.47 0.98 -17.28
N SER A 43 9.77 0.74 -17.10
CA SER A 43 10.38 -0.58 -17.24
C SER A 43 10.66 -1.23 -15.88
N PHE A 44 10.18 -2.46 -15.69
CA PHE A 44 10.42 -3.26 -14.48
C PHE A 44 11.16 -4.53 -14.83
N SER A 45 12.33 -4.73 -14.24
CA SER A 45 13.17 -5.92 -14.42
C SER A 45 13.25 -6.74 -13.13
N SER A 46 13.14 -8.06 -13.23
CA SER A 46 13.37 -8.94 -12.08
C SER A 46 14.86 -8.94 -11.69
N SER A 47 15.19 -8.48 -10.49
CA SER A 47 16.59 -8.42 -10.00
C SER A 47 17.20 -9.80 -9.75
N SER A 48 16.39 -10.85 -9.61
CA SER A 48 16.85 -12.21 -9.35
C SER A 48 16.98 -13.05 -10.64
N PRO A 49 18.12 -13.72 -10.85
CA PRO A 49 18.29 -14.65 -11.97
C PRO A 49 17.36 -15.85 -11.78
N SER A 50 16.61 -16.22 -12.83
CA SER A 50 15.64 -17.32 -12.77
C SER A 50 15.98 -18.45 -13.74
N LYS A 51 15.64 -19.70 -13.38
CA LYS A 51 15.86 -20.87 -14.26
C LYS A 51 14.74 -21.11 -15.27
N SER A 52 13.73 -20.23 -15.31
CA SER A 52 12.55 -20.37 -16.18
C SER A 52 12.08 -19.02 -16.69
N SER A 53 11.97 -18.91 -18.02
CA SER A 53 11.42 -17.72 -18.70
C SER A 53 10.03 -17.33 -18.17
N LYS A 54 9.16 -18.31 -17.90
CA LYS A 54 7.81 -18.05 -17.36
C LYS A 54 7.88 -17.41 -15.97
N LEU A 55 8.80 -17.87 -15.11
CA LEU A 55 8.99 -17.33 -13.78
C LEU A 55 9.60 -15.92 -13.83
N ALA A 56 10.61 -15.71 -14.68
CA ALA A 56 11.21 -14.39 -14.93
C ALA A 56 10.12 -13.35 -15.26
N GLN A 57 9.30 -13.67 -16.27
CA GLN A 57 8.26 -12.76 -16.75
C GLN A 57 7.17 -12.54 -15.70
N ASN A 58 6.80 -13.56 -14.92
CA ASN A 58 5.84 -13.41 -13.83
C ASN A 58 6.40 -12.53 -12.69
N ASN A 59 7.69 -12.63 -12.39
CA ASN A 59 8.33 -11.78 -11.38
C ASN A 59 8.41 -10.32 -11.85
N ALA A 60 8.77 -10.08 -13.12
CA ALA A 60 8.74 -8.74 -13.71
C ALA A 60 7.30 -8.16 -13.70
N ALA A 61 6.30 -8.98 -14.07
CA ALA A 61 4.89 -8.59 -14.01
C ALA A 61 4.43 -8.27 -12.59
N LYS A 62 4.90 -9.02 -11.59
CA LYS A 62 4.60 -8.75 -10.17
C LYS A 62 5.14 -7.39 -9.75
N LEU A 63 6.39 -7.07 -10.05
CA LEU A 63 6.99 -5.77 -9.71
C LEU A 63 6.22 -4.60 -10.33
N ALA A 64 5.86 -4.72 -11.60
CA ALA A 64 5.04 -3.71 -12.27
C ALA A 64 3.65 -3.61 -11.64
N PHE A 65 3.00 -4.74 -11.37
CA PHE A 65 1.68 -4.77 -10.74
C PHE A 65 1.70 -4.14 -9.35
N ASP A 66 2.67 -4.49 -8.50
CA ASP A 66 2.83 -3.92 -7.16
C ASP A 66 3.10 -2.42 -7.25
N HIS A 67 3.95 -1.98 -8.19
CA HIS A 67 4.20 -0.56 -8.44
C HIS A 67 2.93 0.19 -8.85
N PHE A 68 2.16 -0.29 -9.84
CA PHE A 68 0.96 0.43 -10.27
C PHE A 68 -0.25 0.22 -9.37
N SER A 69 -0.33 -0.88 -8.65
CA SER A 69 -1.35 -1.14 -7.63
C SER A 69 -1.12 -0.23 -6.42
N SER A 70 0.15 -0.02 -6.01
CA SER A 70 0.50 0.96 -4.99
C SER A 70 0.37 2.41 -5.48
N VAL A 71 0.71 2.70 -6.73
CA VAL A 71 0.57 4.04 -7.36
C VAL A 71 -0.88 4.36 -7.77
N SER A 72 -1.78 3.36 -7.81
CA SER A 72 -3.21 3.58 -8.05
C SER A 72 -3.93 4.23 -6.87
N LEU A 73 -3.29 4.33 -5.72
CA LEU A 73 -3.81 5.05 -4.58
C LEU A 73 -3.04 6.37 -4.46
N PRO A 74 -3.72 7.52 -4.61
CA PRO A 74 -3.17 8.78 -4.14
C PRO A 74 -2.56 8.57 -2.74
N PRO A 75 -1.43 9.19 -2.38
CA PRO A 75 -0.85 9.09 -1.03
C PRO A 75 -1.85 9.40 0.10
N ASP A 76 -2.97 10.05 -0.23
CA ASP A 76 -4.15 10.21 0.62
C ASP A 76 -4.87 8.89 0.96
N VAL A 77 -4.97 7.89 0.07
CA VAL A 77 -5.84 6.71 0.32
C VAL A 77 -5.28 5.70 1.31
N GLN A 78 -3.95 5.53 1.41
CA GLN A 78 -3.36 4.74 2.52
C GLN A 78 -3.62 5.42 3.87
N GLN A 79 -3.65 6.75 3.88
CA GLN A 79 -3.98 7.57 5.04
C GLN A 79 -5.48 7.46 5.35
N HIS A 80 -6.30 7.37 4.32
CA HIS A 80 -7.75 7.19 4.44
C HIS A 80 -8.17 5.77 4.81
N LEU A 81 -7.37 4.72 4.60
CA LEU A 81 -7.79 3.36 4.92
C LEU A 81 -8.22 3.24 6.39
N TYR A 82 -7.35 3.63 7.33
CA TYR A 82 -7.70 3.57 8.76
C TYR A 82 -8.76 4.60 9.14
N LYS A 83 -8.81 5.78 8.50
CA LYS A 83 -9.87 6.77 8.74
C LYS A 83 -11.24 6.24 8.30
N ASN A 84 -11.33 5.65 7.11
CA ASN A 84 -12.53 5.03 6.55
C ASN A 84 -12.98 3.82 7.38
N LEU A 85 -12.04 2.99 7.82
CA LEU A 85 -12.34 1.86 8.72
C LEU A 85 -12.90 2.35 10.05
N LEU A 86 -12.29 3.36 10.66
CA LEU A 86 -12.73 3.95 11.91
C LEU A 86 -14.10 4.63 11.77
N GLN A 87 -14.33 5.32 10.65
CA GLN A 87 -15.63 5.90 10.30
C GLN A 87 -16.71 4.82 10.11
N SER A 88 -16.40 3.77 9.36
CA SER A 88 -17.32 2.63 9.14
C SER A 88 -17.64 1.91 10.45
N TYR A 89 -16.65 1.76 11.34
CA TYR A 89 -16.85 1.21 12.68
C TYR A 89 -17.83 2.06 13.49
N ALA A 90 -17.64 3.39 13.51
CA ALA A 90 -18.53 4.31 14.21
C ALA A 90 -19.96 4.22 13.68
N GLN A 91 -20.13 4.29 12.36
CA GLN A 91 -21.44 4.21 11.71
C GLN A 91 -22.16 2.89 11.99
N LYS A 92 -21.47 1.75 11.85
CA LYS A 92 -22.05 0.42 12.09
C LYS A 92 -22.52 0.23 13.54
N ARG A 93 -21.86 0.88 14.49
CA ARG A 93 -22.16 0.81 15.93
C ARG A 93 -23.11 1.92 16.41
N GLY A 94 -23.53 2.83 15.52
CA GLY A 94 -24.36 3.99 15.88
C GLY A 94 -23.64 5.02 16.75
N LEU A 95 -22.30 5.06 16.68
CA LEU A 95 -21.45 5.97 17.43
C LEU A 95 -21.30 7.31 16.69
N PRO A 96 -20.99 8.41 17.41
CA PRO A 96 -20.62 9.66 16.77
C PRO A 96 -19.39 9.48 15.88
N LEU A 97 -19.31 10.28 14.82
CA LEU A 97 -18.20 10.24 13.88
C LEU A 97 -16.86 10.54 14.59
N PRO A 98 -15.74 9.90 14.17
CA PRO A 98 -14.45 10.13 14.80
C PRO A 98 -13.99 11.57 14.65
N MET A 99 -13.53 12.18 15.73
CA MET A 99 -12.99 13.54 15.75
C MET A 99 -11.47 13.52 15.79
N TYR A 100 -10.82 14.17 14.83
CA TYR A 100 -9.36 14.30 14.77
C TYR A 100 -8.93 15.68 15.28
N SER A 101 -7.90 15.70 16.14
CA SER A 101 -7.23 16.92 16.60
C SER A 101 -5.73 16.74 16.42
N CYS A 102 -5.06 17.73 15.84
CA CYS A 102 -3.64 17.68 15.56
C CYS A 102 -2.93 18.92 16.07
N GLU A 103 -1.84 18.68 16.78
CA GLU A 103 -0.97 19.72 17.31
C GLU A 103 0.34 19.73 16.53
N ARG A 104 0.76 20.93 16.14
CA ARG A 104 2.04 21.16 15.48
C ARG A 104 3.06 21.65 16.50
N GLN A 105 4.21 21.00 16.53
CA GLN A 105 5.32 21.32 17.40
C GLN A 105 6.59 21.58 16.57
N GLY A 106 7.50 22.40 17.11
CA GLY A 106 8.77 22.71 16.46
C GLY A 106 8.70 23.85 15.43
N PRO A 107 9.86 24.25 14.89
CA PRO A 107 9.95 25.40 14.00
C PRO A 107 9.37 25.11 12.60
N PRO A 108 9.10 26.15 11.78
CA PRO A 108 8.61 26.00 10.40
C PRO A 108 9.38 25.03 9.51
N HIS A 109 10.70 24.97 9.66
CA HIS A 109 11.57 24.10 8.87
C HIS A 109 11.75 22.68 9.46
N ALA A 110 11.24 22.42 10.67
CA ALA A 110 11.32 21.11 11.34
C ALA A 110 10.02 20.85 12.13
N SER A 111 8.89 21.02 11.44
CA SER A 111 7.58 20.85 12.06
C SER A 111 7.26 19.38 12.28
N LEU A 112 6.87 19.08 13.50
CA LEU A 112 6.43 17.78 13.96
C LEU A 112 4.95 17.87 14.33
N PHE A 113 4.22 16.80 14.07
CA PHE A 113 2.78 16.74 14.30
C PHE A 113 2.46 15.57 15.22
N LYS A 114 1.64 15.81 16.22
CA LYS A 114 1.02 14.78 17.06
C LYS A 114 -0.48 14.89 16.89
N CYS A 115 -1.13 13.79 16.54
CA CYS A 115 -2.58 13.78 16.35
C CYS A 115 -3.24 12.82 17.33
N LYS A 116 -4.48 13.16 17.68
CA LYS A 116 -5.38 12.39 18.52
C LYS A 116 -6.70 12.21 17.79
N VAL A 117 -7.26 11.01 17.88
CA VAL A 117 -8.61 10.71 17.41
C VAL A 117 -9.51 10.33 18.59
N THR A 118 -10.70 10.90 18.63
CA THR A 118 -11.71 10.60 19.65
C THR A 118 -12.88 9.86 19.02
N ILE A 119 -13.22 8.71 19.58
CA ILE A 119 -14.32 7.85 19.14
C ILE A 119 -14.89 7.11 20.35
N ASP A 120 -16.22 7.04 20.46
CA ASP A 120 -16.92 6.45 21.62
C ASP A 120 -16.54 7.11 22.97
N GLY A 121 -16.29 8.43 22.96
CA GLY A 121 -15.79 9.17 24.14
C GLY A 121 -14.35 8.82 24.55
N LYS A 122 -13.70 7.85 23.90
CA LYS A 122 -12.31 7.46 24.14
C LYS A 122 -11.39 8.17 23.16
N SER A 123 -10.24 8.58 23.66
CA SER A 123 -9.23 9.32 22.91
C SER A 123 -7.99 8.49 22.70
N TYR A 124 -7.50 8.45 21.47
CA TYR A 124 -6.31 7.68 21.08
C TYR A 124 -5.33 8.60 20.38
N GLU A 125 -4.11 8.66 20.88
CA GLU A 125 -3.03 9.46 20.30
C GLU A 125 -1.96 8.59 19.65
N CYS A 126 -1.24 9.16 18.69
CA CYS A 126 -0.06 8.52 18.15
C CYS A 126 1.11 8.57 19.15
N LEU A 127 1.88 7.48 19.23
CA LEU A 127 3.01 7.36 20.16
C LEU A 127 4.16 8.30 19.80
N ASP A 128 4.39 8.48 18.50
CA ASP A 128 5.49 9.29 17.96
C ASP A 128 4.99 10.60 17.34
N PHE A 129 5.94 11.50 17.09
CA PHE A 129 5.74 12.69 16.27
C PHE A 129 6.02 12.39 14.81
N PHE A 130 5.20 12.96 13.91
CA PHE A 130 5.34 12.75 12.47
C PHE A 130 5.63 14.05 11.73
N PRO A 131 6.33 14.01 10.59
CA PRO A 131 6.67 15.21 9.83
C PRO A 131 5.46 15.85 9.09
N THR A 132 4.31 15.17 9.06
CA THR A 132 3.11 15.63 8.35
C THR A 132 1.86 15.27 9.14
N VAL A 133 0.85 16.17 9.15
CA VAL A 133 -0.47 15.94 9.76
C VAL A 133 -1.06 14.60 9.32
N SER A 134 -1.05 14.33 8.02
CA SER A 134 -1.64 13.09 7.48
C SER A 134 -1.07 11.84 8.17
N LYS A 135 0.26 11.68 8.20
CA LYS A 135 0.92 10.55 8.84
C LYS A 135 0.56 10.41 10.33
N ALA A 136 0.47 11.52 11.05
CA ALA A 136 0.06 11.53 12.45
C ALA A 136 -1.40 11.10 12.62
N GLU A 137 -2.32 11.58 11.77
CA GLU A 137 -3.74 11.18 11.83
C GLU A 137 -3.93 9.71 11.51
N HIS A 138 -3.18 9.17 10.53
CA HIS A 138 -3.20 7.75 10.22
C HIS A 138 -2.69 6.91 11.39
N ALA A 139 -1.60 7.33 12.03
CA ALA A 139 -1.09 6.65 13.22
C ALA A 139 -2.11 6.67 14.38
N ALA A 140 -2.78 7.79 14.60
CA ALA A 140 -3.85 7.91 15.60
C ALA A 140 -5.06 7.01 15.27
N ALA A 141 -5.52 7.01 14.01
CA ALA A 141 -6.61 6.14 13.55
C ALA A 141 -6.28 4.65 13.70
N LYS A 142 -5.04 4.27 13.37
CA LYS A 142 -4.55 2.90 13.55
C LYS A 142 -4.54 2.50 15.03
N ALA A 143 -4.01 3.35 15.91
CA ALA A 143 -4.00 3.09 17.35
C ALA A 143 -5.42 2.91 17.90
N ALA A 144 -6.36 3.76 17.50
CA ALA A 144 -7.76 3.64 17.86
C ALA A 144 -8.36 2.30 17.40
N LEU A 145 -8.21 1.93 16.13
CA LEU A 145 -8.72 0.64 15.62
C LEU A 145 -8.13 -0.56 16.36
N THR A 146 -6.83 -0.54 16.64
CA THR A 146 -6.16 -1.61 17.39
C THR A 146 -6.71 -1.74 18.81
N SER A 147 -7.08 -0.63 19.46
CA SER A 147 -7.68 -0.65 20.79
C SER A 147 -9.19 -0.89 20.81
N LEU A 148 -9.90 -0.56 19.73
CA LEU A 148 -11.36 -0.70 19.63
C LEU A 148 -11.82 -2.07 19.17
N ALA A 149 -10.94 -2.89 18.59
CA ALA A 149 -11.22 -4.26 18.22
C ALA A 149 -11.33 -5.13 19.49
N PRO A 150 -12.55 -5.49 19.94
CA PRO A 150 -12.75 -6.34 21.10
C PRO A 150 -13.03 -7.75 20.57
N ASP A 151 -12.06 -8.66 20.67
CA ASP A 151 -12.17 -10.06 20.23
C ASP A 151 -12.07 -10.26 18.69
N GLY A 152 -11.01 -10.95 18.25
CA GLY A 152 -10.80 -11.34 16.84
C GLY A 152 -9.73 -10.55 16.08
N ALA A 153 -8.47 -10.76 16.46
CA ALA A 153 -7.34 -10.49 15.58
C ALA A 153 -7.50 -11.28 14.28
N GLU A 154 -7.84 -10.63 13.15
CA GLU A 154 -7.53 -11.14 11.80
C GLU A 154 -7.81 -10.17 10.63
N GLU A 155 -8.66 -9.16 10.79
CA GLU A 155 -9.00 -8.26 9.65
C GLU A 155 -7.86 -7.31 9.23
N ALA A 156 -6.91 -7.00 10.13
CA ALA A 156 -5.73 -6.21 9.75
C ALA A 156 -4.60 -7.06 9.15
N SER A 157 -4.58 -8.38 9.40
CA SER A 157 -3.57 -9.31 8.85
C SER A 157 -3.87 -9.68 7.39
N LEU A 158 -5.15 -9.71 7.02
CA LEU A 158 -5.61 -10.04 5.66
C LEU A 158 -5.44 -8.89 4.65
N LEU A 159 -5.26 -7.64 5.10
CA LEU A 159 -5.08 -6.49 4.20
C LEU A 159 -3.62 -6.25 3.77
N PHE A 160 -2.65 -6.93 4.39
CA PHE A 160 -1.21 -6.82 4.05
C PHE A 160 -0.62 -8.10 3.47
N THR A 161 -1.42 -9.14 3.27
CA THR A 161 -1.01 -10.39 2.63
C THR A 161 -1.84 -10.65 1.37
N SER A 162 -1.51 -10.00 0.26
CA SER A 162 -1.97 -10.38 -1.09
C SER A 162 -1.05 -9.86 -2.17
#